data_AF-R6DJI3-F1
#
_entry.id   AF-R6DJI3-F1
#
_cell.length_a   1.000
_cell.length_b   1.000
_cell.length_c   1.000
_cell.angle_alpha   90.00
_cell.angle_beta   90.00
_cell.angle_gamma   90.00
#
_symmetry.space_group_name_H-M   'P 1'
#
loop_
_entity.id
_entity.type
_entity.pdbx_description
1 polymer ?
#
loop_
_entity_poly.entity_id
_entity_poly.type
_entity_poly.pdbx_seq_one_letter_code
_entity_poly.pdbx_strand_id
1 'polypeptide(L)'
;MILYYSTDGRKYKKITTCNSKKHAYTWKAGKPGKKYYFRFVTYQLQDGRQVKGKTVTKKLLLPTLKTPTYQLSIGKSGKQKYMKIKLKRYQGRYVEISLKKGNAAFKKAPMVSNKIAYYHGKILFTYKKGGATYSCKLRTYLIKNGRKKYSAYSKVKKIRI
;
A
#
# COMPACT_ATOMS: atom_id res chain seq x y z
N MET A 1 -25.21 -9.65 0.43
CA MET A 1 -24.53 -8.73 1.38
C MET A 1 -24.89 -7.28 1.08
N ILE A 2 -25.08 -6.43 2.08
CA ILE A 2 -25.27 -4.98 1.92
C ILE A 2 -24.04 -4.29 2.51
N LEU A 3 -23.46 -3.36 1.75
CA LEU A 3 -22.27 -2.62 2.14
C LEU A 3 -22.66 -1.18 2.51
N TYR A 4 -22.18 -0.71 3.65
CA TYR A 4 -22.34 0.65 4.13
C TYR A 4 -20.98 1.27 4.47
N TYR A 5 -20.90 2.60 4.47
CA TYR A 5 -19.76 3.34 5.01
C TYR A 5 -20.18 4.42 5.99
N SER A 6 -19.24 4.84 6.83
CA SER A 6 -19.37 5.96 7.76
C SER A 6 -18.03 6.67 7.94
N THR A 7 -18.05 7.98 8.19
CA THR A 7 -16.87 8.78 8.57
C THR A 7 -16.71 8.98 10.07
N ASP A 8 -17.79 8.79 10.84
CA ASP A 8 -17.82 8.97 12.30
C ASP A 8 -17.95 7.63 13.06
N GLY A 9 -18.29 6.55 12.36
CA GLY A 9 -18.52 5.22 12.92
C GLY A 9 -19.90 5.03 13.53
N ARG A 10 -20.76 6.05 13.47
CA ARG A 10 -22.12 6.09 14.05
C ARG A 10 -23.18 6.07 12.95
N LYS A 11 -23.16 7.07 12.07
CA LYS A 11 -24.15 7.20 10.97
C LYS A 11 -23.61 6.52 9.72
N TYR A 12 -24.30 5.47 9.25
CA TYR A 12 -23.89 4.68 8.09
C TYR A 12 -24.75 4.99 6.88
N LYS A 13 -24.10 5.24 5.74
CA LYS A 13 -24.73 5.42 4.43
C LYS A 13 -24.56 4.16 3.60
N LYS A 14 -25.64 3.69 2.96
CA LYS A 14 -25.59 2.51 2.07
C LYS A 14 -24.76 2.84 0.84
N ILE A 15 -23.81 1.97 0.50
CA ILE A 15 -23.02 2.05 -0.73
C ILE A 15 -23.70 1.24 -1.82
N THR A 16 -23.97 -0.03 -1.55
CA THR A 16 -24.53 -0.96 -2.53
C THR A 16 -25.13 -2.17 -1.83
N THR A 17 -25.99 -2.89 -2.55
CA THR A 17 -26.33 -4.28 -2.25
C THR A 17 -25.59 -5.18 -3.24
N CYS A 18 -24.97 -6.23 -2.73
CA CYS A 18 -24.22 -7.27 -3.43
C CYS A 18 -25.02 -8.58 -3.39
N ASN A 19 -25.18 -9.25 -4.53
CA ASN A 19 -25.85 -10.55 -4.66
C ASN A 19 -24.84 -11.66 -4.97
N SER A 20 -25.33 -12.87 -5.24
CA SER A 20 -24.50 -14.05 -5.56
C SER A 20 -23.56 -13.82 -6.74
N LYS A 21 -24.00 -13.08 -7.76
CA LYS A 21 -23.19 -12.76 -8.96
C LYS A 21 -22.17 -11.65 -8.72
N LYS A 22 -22.43 -10.73 -7.77
CA LYS A 22 -21.58 -9.56 -7.47
C LYS A 22 -21.19 -9.54 -6.00
N HIS A 23 -20.22 -10.37 -5.62
CA HIS A 23 -19.74 -10.52 -4.25
C HIS A 23 -18.57 -9.58 -3.88
N ALA A 24 -18.09 -8.74 -4.80
CA ALA A 24 -17.04 -7.75 -4.56
C ALA A 24 -17.48 -6.33 -4.99
N TYR A 25 -16.95 -5.31 -4.30
CA TYR A 25 -17.21 -3.91 -4.63
C TYR A 25 -15.96 -3.04 -4.40
N THR A 26 -15.62 -2.21 -5.39
CA THR A 26 -14.51 -1.24 -5.30
C THR A 26 -15.07 0.15 -5.02
N TRP A 27 -14.91 0.64 -3.80
CA TRP A 27 -15.34 1.97 -3.40
C TRP A 27 -14.27 3.03 -3.69
N LYS A 28 -14.59 4.03 -4.54
CA LYS A 28 -13.64 5.04 -5.04
C LYS A 28 -13.80 6.44 -4.43
N ALA A 29 -14.82 6.68 -3.61
CA ALA A 29 -15.14 8.01 -3.07
C ALA A 29 -14.32 8.42 -1.83
N GLY A 30 -13.37 7.59 -1.40
CA GLY A 30 -12.56 7.83 -0.22
C GLY A 30 -11.58 8.99 -0.39
N LYS A 31 -11.56 9.91 0.58
CA LYS A 31 -10.60 11.03 0.63
C LYS A 31 -9.32 10.62 1.39
N PRO A 32 -8.13 10.98 0.89
CA PRO A 32 -6.86 10.70 1.58
C PRO A 32 -6.84 11.23 3.02
N GLY A 33 -6.22 10.50 3.93
CA GLY A 33 -6.07 10.89 5.33
C GLY A 33 -7.34 10.80 6.18
N LYS A 34 -8.48 10.44 5.57
CA LYS A 34 -9.72 10.24 6.31
C LYS A 34 -9.84 8.79 6.77
N LYS A 35 -10.44 8.64 7.94
CA LYS A 35 -10.80 7.37 8.54
C LYS A 35 -12.23 7.05 8.12
N TYR A 36 -12.45 5.81 7.72
CA TYR A 36 -13.76 5.30 7.32
C TYR A 36 -14.05 4.01 8.08
N TYR A 37 -15.33 3.76 8.30
CA TYR A 37 -15.85 2.53 8.86
C TYR A 37 -16.74 1.89 7.80
N PHE A 38 -16.46 0.65 7.44
CA PHE A 38 -17.26 -0.13 6.51
C PHE A 38 -18.03 -1.18 7.28
N ARG A 39 -19.32 -1.25 6.99
CA ARG A 39 -20.21 -2.24 7.59
C ARG A 39 -20.73 -3.17 6.50
N PHE A 40 -20.50 -4.46 6.69
CA PHE A 40 -20.93 -5.54 5.82
C PHE A 40 -22.07 -6.26 6.52
N VAL A 41 -23.25 -6.27 5.93
CA VAL A 41 -24.44 -6.90 6.49
C VAL A 41 -24.83 -8.05 5.57
N THR A 42 -24.84 -9.29 6.04
CA THR A 42 -25.41 -10.38 5.25
C THR A 42 -26.93 -10.21 5.18
N TYR A 43 -27.56 -10.73 4.13
CA TYR A 43 -29.01 -10.75 4.04
C TYR A 43 -29.45 -12.02 3.32
N GLN A 44 -30.67 -12.46 3.61
CA GLN A 44 -31.40 -13.47 2.85
C GLN A 44 -32.69 -12.85 2.31
N LEU A 45 -33.23 -13.43 1.24
CA LEU A 45 -34.56 -13.11 0.77
C LEU A 45 -35.53 -14.11 1.40
N GLN A 46 -36.51 -13.60 2.14
CA GLN A 46 -37.65 -14.36 2.65
C GLN A 46 -38.90 -13.62 2.18
N ASP A 47 -39.77 -14.31 1.44
CA ASP A 47 -41.00 -13.74 0.88
C ASP A 47 -40.79 -12.41 0.11
N GLY A 48 -39.73 -12.39 -0.71
CA GLY A 48 -39.34 -11.19 -1.49
C GLY A 48 -38.72 -10.06 -0.66
N ARG A 49 -38.64 -10.18 0.67
CA ARG A 49 -38.10 -9.16 1.57
C ARG A 49 -36.66 -9.49 1.99
N GLN A 50 -35.84 -8.45 2.13
CA GLN A 50 -34.46 -8.61 2.61
C GLN A 50 -34.42 -8.70 4.13
N VAL A 51 -34.19 -9.91 4.64
CA VAL A 51 -33.95 -10.15 6.07
C VAL A 51 -32.46 -10.06 6.35
N LYS A 52 -32.07 -9.09 7.19
CA LYS A 52 -30.66 -8.80 7.51
C LYS A 52 -30.15 -9.80 8.54
N GLY A 53 -28.96 -10.33 8.29
CA GLY A 53 -28.25 -11.22 9.19
C GLY A 53 -27.03 -10.55 9.83
N LYS A 54 -25.96 -11.34 9.98
CA LYS A 54 -24.71 -10.93 10.65
C LYS A 54 -24.15 -9.63 10.08
N THR A 55 -23.72 -8.78 11.00
CA THR A 55 -23.08 -7.49 10.70
C THR A 55 -21.60 -7.52 11.10
N VAL A 56 -20.71 -7.18 10.18
CA VAL A 56 -19.27 -7.03 10.44
C VAL A 56 -18.86 -5.59 10.14
N THR A 57 -18.13 -4.97 11.07
CA THR A 57 -17.60 -3.62 10.88
C THR A 57 -16.08 -3.66 10.78
N LYS A 58 -15.51 -2.99 9.77
CA LYS A 58 -14.06 -2.84 9.58
C LYS A 58 -13.70 -1.37 9.48
N LYS A 59 -12.64 -0.98 10.16
CA LYS A 59 -12.10 0.38 10.15
C LYS A 59 -10.93 0.46 9.18
N LEU A 60 -10.91 1.51 8.36
CA LEU A 60 -9.87 1.77 7.38
C LEU A 60 -9.42 3.23 7.47
N LEU A 61 -8.14 3.46 7.74
CA LEU A 61 -7.52 4.78 7.59
C LEU A 61 -6.90 4.86 6.20
N LEU A 62 -7.42 5.77 5.35
CA LEU A 62 -6.81 5.98 4.05
C LEU A 62 -5.50 6.77 4.20
N PRO A 63 -4.39 6.32 3.60
CA PRO A 63 -3.15 7.09 3.59
C PRO A 63 -3.36 8.49 3.02
N THR A 64 -2.66 9.48 3.58
CA THR A 64 -2.70 10.87 3.08
C THR A 64 -1.95 11.04 1.76
N LEU A 65 -0.99 10.16 1.48
CA LEU A 65 -0.07 10.29 0.36
C LEU A 65 -0.36 9.23 -0.69
N LYS A 66 -0.23 9.62 -1.97
CA LYS A 66 -0.28 8.70 -3.11
C LYS A 66 0.69 7.54 -2.91
N THR A 67 0.19 6.32 -3.15
CA THR A 67 1.02 5.11 -3.15
C THR A 67 2.12 5.25 -4.20
N PRO A 68 3.39 5.11 -3.82
CA PRO A 68 4.49 5.32 -4.75
C PRO A 68 4.60 4.18 -5.75
N THR A 69 5.02 4.52 -6.96
CA THR A 69 5.44 3.55 -7.98
C THR A 69 6.93 3.72 -8.26
N TYR A 70 7.57 2.62 -8.64
CA TYR A 70 9.00 2.59 -8.88
C TYR A 70 9.36 1.55 -9.93
N GLN A 71 10.55 1.70 -10.50
CA GLN A 71 11.20 0.71 -11.34
C GLN A 71 12.30 0.04 -10.53
N LEU A 72 12.39 -1.28 -10.68
CA LEU A 72 13.42 -2.12 -10.08
C LEU A 72 14.22 -2.72 -11.23
N SER A 73 15.53 -2.49 -11.25
CA SER A 73 16.41 -3.00 -12.30
C SER A 73 17.81 -3.28 -11.76
N ILE A 74 18.61 -4.01 -12.52
CA ILE A 74 20.05 -4.13 -12.26
C ILE A 74 20.74 -2.96 -12.95
N GLY A 75 21.67 -2.31 -12.25
CA GLY A 75 22.61 -1.35 -12.82
C GLY A 75 24.05 -1.87 -12.69
N LYS A 76 24.97 -1.27 -13.44
CA LYS A 76 26.41 -1.53 -13.35
C LYS A 76 27.16 -0.21 -13.27
N SER A 77 28.25 -0.19 -12.53
CA SER A 77 29.25 0.89 -12.54
C SER A 77 30.62 0.21 -12.44
N GLY A 78 31.36 0.19 -13.55
CA GLY A 78 32.53 -0.67 -13.70
C GLY A 78 32.17 -2.15 -13.48
N LYS A 79 32.98 -2.85 -12.67
CA LYS A 79 32.75 -4.26 -12.31
C LYS A 79 31.65 -4.47 -11.27
N GLN A 80 31.25 -3.43 -10.54
CA GLN A 80 30.24 -3.54 -9.48
C GLN A 80 28.83 -3.50 -10.08
N LYS A 81 28.02 -4.50 -9.73
CA LYS A 81 26.59 -4.50 -10.02
C LYS A 81 25.79 -3.95 -8.83
N TYR A 82 24.65 -3.33 -9.14
CA TYR A 82 23.78 -2.67 -8.16
C TYR A 82 22.32 -3.03 -8.42
N MET A 83 21.54 -3.18 -7.35
CA MET A 83 20.10 -3.08 -7.44
C MET A 83 19.71 -1.61 -7.51
N LYS A 84 19.09 -1.20 -8.61
CA LYS A 84 18.66 0.17 -8.87
C LYS A 84 17.16 0.31 -8.68
N ILE A 85 16.77 1.21 -7.77
CA ILE A 85 15.38 1.58 -7.49
C ILE A 85 15.17 3.02 -7.96
N LYS A 86 14.41 3.20 -9.04
CA LYS A 86 14.04 4.53 -9.56
C LYS A 86 12.59 4.82 -9.21
N LEU A 87 12.34 5.83 -8.37
CA LEU A 87 10.97 6.29 -8.09
C LEU A 87 10.37 6.93 -9.36
N LYS A 88 9.06 6.74 -9.57
CA LYS A 88 8.34 7.24 -10.76
C LYS A 88 7.23 8.21 -10.36
N ARG A 89 6.21 7.74 -9.63
CA ARG A 89 5.13 8.58 -9.10
C ARG A 89 5.14 8.46 -7.58
N TYR A 90 5.14 9.58 -6.86
CA TYR A 90 5.14 9.61 -5.39
C TYR A 90 4.74 11.01 -4.88
N GLN A 91 4.46 11.14 -3.58
CA GLN A 91 4.06 12.41 -2.96
C GLN A 91 4.81 12.73 -1.64
N GLY A 92 5.61 11.81 -1.10
CA GLY A 92 6.47 12.09 0.06
C GLY A 92 7.80 12.74 -0.32
N ARG A 93 8.46 13.36 0.67
CA ARG A 93 9.84 13.87 0.57
C ARG A 93 10.89 12.84 1.01
N TYR A 94 10.44 11.84 1.76
CA TYR A 94 11.26 10.77 2.29
C TYR A 94 10.73 9.41 1.83
N VAL A 95 11.62 8.41 1.78
CA VAL A 95 11.31 7.04 1.37
C VAL A 95 11.74 6.04 2.44
N GLU A 96 10.99 4.97 2.56
CA GLU A 96 11.37 3.78 3.32
C GLU A 96 11.28 2.57 2.39
N ILE A 97 12.42 1.93 2.17
CA ILE A 97 12.54 0.75 1.32
C ILE A 97 12.60 -0.48 2.21
N SER A 98 11.81 -1.49 1.87
CA SER A 98 11.85 -2.80 2.51
C SER A 98 12.27 -3.85 1.49
N LEU A 99 13.28 -4.63 1.85
CA LEU A 99 13.84 -5.70 1.02
C LEU A 99 13.70 -7.03 1.75
N LYS A 100 13.51 -8.09 0.98
CA LYS A 100 13.71 -9.46 1.45
C LYS A 100 14.52 -10.25 0.43
N LYS A 101 15.34 -11.17 0.92
CA LYS A 101 16.07 -12.15 0.11
C LYS A 101 15.33 -13.49 0.16
N GLY A 102 14.95 -14.04 -0.99
CA GLY A 102 14.18 -15.28 -1.08
C GLY A 102 12.88 -15.24 -0.26
N ASN A 103 12.72 -16.24 0.60
CA ASN A 103 11.55 -16.41 1.46
C ASN A 103 11.64 -15.69 2.82
N ALA A 104 12.73 -14.95 3.08
CA ALA A 104 12.89 -14.20 4.32
C ALA A 104 11.79 -13.13 4.52
N ALA A 105 11.65 -12.65 5.76
CA ALA A 105 10.80 -11.51 6.06
C ALA A 105 11.34 -10.21 5.43
N PHE A 106 10.44 -9.27 5.14
CA PHE A 106 10.82 -7.93 4.69
C PHE A 106 11.51 -7.17 5.83
N LYS A 107 12.74 -6.71 5.59
CA LYS A 107 13.50 -5.84 6.49
C LYS A 107 13.69 -4.48 5.84
N LYS A 108 13.77 -3.42 6.66
CA LYS A 108 14.10 -2.08 6.17
C LYS A 108 15.53 -2.09 5.61
N ALA A 109 15.69 -1.53 4.41
CA ALA A 109 17.00 -1.44 3.78
C ALA A 109 17.84 -0.36 4.50
N PRO A 110 19.13 -0.63 4.78
CA PRO A 110 20.03 0.37 5.34
C PRO A 110 20.31 1.44 4.27
N MET A 111 20.06 2.70 4.59
CA MET A 111 20.26 3.83 3.68
C MET A 111 20.95 4.95 4.43
N VAL A 112 21.92 5.61 3.78
CA VAL A 112 22.61 6.80 4.30
C VAL A 112 21.61 7.91 4.65
N SER A 113 20.62 8.12 3.79
CA SER A 113 19.56 9.10 4.02
C SER A 113 18.21 8.48 3.70
N ASN A 114 17.14 8.96 4.34
CA ASN A 114 15.79 8.65 3.88
C ASN A 114 15.24 9.73 2.93
N LYS A 115 15.95 10.85 2.73
CA LYS A 115 15.52 11.96 1.85
C LYS A 115 15.60 11.50 0.39
N ILE A 116 14.50 11.62 -0.36
CA ILE A 116 14.48 11.24 -1.78
C ILE A 116 15.40 12.15 -2.61
N ALA A 117 15.47 13.42 -2.24
CA ALA A 117 16.33 14.42 -2.88
C ALA A 117 17.81 14.05 -2.84
N TYR A 118 18.29 13.43 -1.74
CA TYR A 118 19.67 12.98 -1.60
C TYR A 118 20.11 12.01 -2.72
N TYR A 119 19.17 11.20 -3.22
CA TYR A 119 19.43 10.23 -4.27
C TYR A 119 18.93 10.67 -5.65
N HIS A 120 18.40 11.90 -5.78
CA HIS A 120 17.71 12.36 -6.99
C HIS A 120 16.68 11.35 -7.51
N GLY A 121 15.96 10.69 -6.59
CA GLY A 121 14.96 9.65 -6.90
C GLY A 121 15.52 8.31 -7.42
N LYS A 122 16.85 8.10 -7.43
CA LYS A 122 17.53 6.89 -7.91
C LYS A 122 18.40 6.29 -6.80
N ILE A 123 17.90 5.27 -6.13
CA ILE A 123 18.58 4.65 -4.99
C ILE A 123 19.28 3.38 -5.46
N LEU A 124 20.55 3.22 -5.10
CA LEU A 124 21.40 2.10 -5.48
C LEU A 124 21.80 1.30 -4.25
N PHE A 125 21.65 -0.03 -4.33
CA PHE A 125 22.16 -0.95 -3.31
C PHE A 125 23.19 -1.88 -3.95
N THR A 126 24.39 -1.90 -3.38
CA THR A 126 25.43 -2.88 -3.72
C THR A 126 25.04 -4.27 -3.21
N TYR A 127 25.58 -5.30 -3.85
CA TYR A 127 25.43 -6.69 -3.40
C TYR A 127 26.73 -7.45 -3.64
N LYS A 128 27.08 -8.33 -2.69
CA LYS A 128 28.36 -9.06 -2.69
C LYS A 128 28.34 -10.38 -3.50
N LYS A 129 27.18 -11.01 -3.69
CA LYS A 129 27.05 -12.28 -4.44
C LYS A 129 25.77 -12.28 -5.29
N GLY A 130 25.90 -12.70 -6.54
CA GLY A 130 24.78 -13.03 -7.42
C GLY A 130 24.16 -14.38 -7.06
N GLY A 131 23.06 -14.73 -7.72
CA GLY A 131 22.26 -15.95 -7.53
C GLY A 131 21.02 -15.79 -6.65
N ALA A 132 20.76 -14.62 -6.07
CA ALA A 132 19.66 -14.45 -5.11
C ALA A 132 18.51 -13.60 -5.66
N THR A 133 17.27 -14.03 -5.44
CA THR A 133 16.09 -13.21 -5.72
C THR A 133 15.78 -12.30 -4.55
N TYR A 134 15.71 -11.00 -4.83
CA TYR A 134 15.25 -9.99 -3.88
C TYR A 134 13.83 -9.57 -4.23
N SER A 135 12.99 -9.42 -3.21
CA SER A 135 11.70 -8.73 -3.34
C SER A 135 11.81 -7.37 -2.66
N CYS A 136 11.33 -6.34 -3.34
CA CYS A 136 11.32 -4.96 -2.87
C CYS A 136 9.88 -4.48 -2.74
N LYS A 137 9.61 -3.66 -1.73
CA LYS A 137 8.47 -2.73 -1.66
C LYS A 137 8.93 -1.46 -0.98
N LEU A 138 8.27 -0.34 -1.26
CA LEU A 138 8.61 0.93 -0.65
C LEU A 138 7.38 1.76 -0.33
N ARG A 139 7.51 2.68 0.61
CA ARG A 139 6.52 3.71 0.89
C ARG A 139 7.21 5.06 1.01
N THR A 140 6.47 6.14 0.77
CA THR A 140 6.99 7.49 0.97
C THR A 140 6.28 8.15 2.13
N TYR A 141 6.93 9.16 2.73
CA TYR A 141 6.34 9.90 3.83
C TYR A 141 6.70 11.38 3.81
N LEU A 142 5.88 12.15 4.51
CA LEU A 142 6.17 13.51 4.93
C LEU A 142 6.32 13.53 6.45
N ILE A 143 7.11 14.45 6.95
CA ILE A 143 7.13 14.79 8.38
C ILE A 143 6.25 16.03 8.52
N LYS A 144 5.18 15.93 9.30
CA LYS A 144 4.30 17.05 9.65
C LYS A 144 4.12 17.07 11.15
N ASN A 145 4.42 18.20 11.79
CA ASN A 145 4.35 18.39 13.24
C ASN A 145 5.10 17.27 14.00
N GLY A 146 6.35 17.02 13.60
CA GLY A 146 7.20 15.95 14.16
C GLY A 146 6.77 14.51 13.83
N ARG A 147 5.60 14.29 13.21
CA ARG A 147 5.06 12.94 12.96
C ARG A 147 5.19 12.54 11.50
N LYS A 148 5.62 11.29 11.26
CA LYS A 148 5.66 10.70 9.92
C LYS A 148 4.25 10.35 9.43
N LYS A 149 3.87 10.91 8.29
CA LYS A 149 2.63 10.60 7.58
C LYS A 149 2.98 9.78 6.34
N TYR A 150 2.69 8.49 6.39
CA TYR A 150 3.08 7.52 5.37
C TYR A 150 2.04 7.38 4.26
N SER A 151 2.51 7.09 3.05
CA SER A 151 1.70 6.46 2.00
C SER A 151 1.45 4.98 2.32
N ALA A 152 0.57 4.33 1.54
CA ALA A 152 0.59 2.88 1.48
C ALA A 152 1.95 2.38 0.92
N TYR A 153 2.24 1.09 1.14
CA TYR A 153 3.33 0.44 0.42
C TYR A 153 2.98 0.28 -1.07
N SER A 154 4.01 0.40 -1.91
CA SER A 154 3.96 0.06 -3.32
C SER A 154 3.65 -1.43 -3.52
N LYS A 155 3.25 -1.80 -4.75
CA LYS A 155 3.30 -3.20 -5.19
C LYS A 155 4.71 -3.76 -4.99
N VAL A 156 4.79 -5.04 -4.65
CA VAL A 156 6.06 -5.76 -4.53
C VAL A 156 6.61 -6.03 -5.92
N LYS A 157 7.90 -5.75 -6.15
CA LYS A 157 8.63 -6.17 -7.36
C LYS A 157 9.79 -7.07 -6.98
N LYS A 158 10.08 -8.07 -7.81
CA LYS A 158 11.17 -9.02 -7.62
C LYS A 158 12.29 -8.77 -8.62
N ILE A 159 13.51 -9.09 -8.23
CA ILE A 159 14.66 -9.07 -9.12
C ILE A 159 15.62 -10.18 -8.71
N ARG A 160 16.10 -10.96 -9.70
CA ARG A 160 17.18 -11.92 -9.48
C ARG A 160 18.49 -11.19 -9.76
N ILE A 161 19.38 -11.27 -8.79
CA ILE A 161 20.65 -10.54 -8.73
C ILE A 161 21.79 -11.52 -8.89
#